data_AF-A0A7C1NWN5-F1
#
_entry.id   AF-A0A7C1NWN5-F1
#
_cell.length_a   1.000
_cell.length_b   1.000
_cell.length_c   1.000
_cell.angle_alpha   90.00
_cell.angle_beta   90.00
_cell.angle_gamma   90.00
#
_symmetry.space_group_name_H-M   'P 1'
#
loop_
_entity.id
_entity.type
_entity.pdbx_description
1 polymer ?
#
loop_
_entity_poly.entity_id
_entity_poly.type
_entity_poly.pdbx_seq_one_letter_code
_entity_poly.pdbx_strand_id
1 'polypeptide(L)'
;PVTALLLCFVMGLQNATITKISGARIRTTHLTGMITDVGIELGKLAYGRLARFLNHPPLAPDSRKLGILLPIVGMFFLGGLVGALGFKHIGHAFSLPLAALLLVVASPQLRPRPSPAA
;
A
#
# COMPACT_ATOMS: atom_id res chain seq x y z
N PRO A 1 5.60 9.60 -22.03
CA PRO A 1 4.38 8.98 -21.45
C PRO A 1 4.35 7.45 -21.61
N VAL A 2 4.52 6.92 -22.83
CA VAL A 2 4.48 5.47 -23.10
C VAL A 2 5.61 4.70 -22.39
N THR A 3 6.82 5.26 -22.38
CA THR A 3 7.97 4.70 -21.65
C THR A 3 7.72 4.57 -20.15
N ALA A 4 7.12 5.57 -19.52
CA ALA A 4 6.77 5.53 -18.10
C ALA A 4 5.76 4.42 -17.78
N LEU A 5 4.74 4.24 -18.64
CA LEU A 5 3.76 3.15 -18.50
C LEU A 5 4.42 1.77 -18.61
N LEU A 6 5.31 1.60 -19.59
CA LEU A 6 6.10 0.38 -19.77
C LEU A 6 6.99 0.09 -18.56
N LEU A 7 7.68 1.10 -18.04
CA LEU A 7 8.52 0.95 -16.86
C LEU A 7 7.71 0.58 -15.61
N CYS A 8 6.55 1.21 -15.39
CA CYS A 8 5.64 0.85 -14.30
C CYS A 8 5.14 -0.60 -14.43
N PHE A 9 4.80 -1.03 -15.64
CA PHE A 9 4.39 -2.40 -15.90
C PHE A 9 5.51 -3.39 -15.60
N VAL A 10 6.71 -3.16 -16.14
CA VAL A 10 7.88 -4.03 -15.93
C VAL A 10 8.25 -4.08 -14.45
N MET A 11 8.21 -2.97 -13.73
CA MET A 11 8.44 -2.94 -12.28
C MET A 11 7.41 -3.77 -11.52
N GLY A 12 6.12 -3.66 -11.86
CA GLY A 12 5.06 -4.46 -11.26
C GLY A 12 5.23 -5.96 -11.54
N LEU A 13 5.62 -6.30 -12.77
CA LEU A 13 5.93 -7.66 -13.18
C LEU A 13 7.13 -8.22 -12.42
N GLN A 14 8.19 -7.44 -12.21
CA GLN A 14 9.35 -7.82 -11.40
C GLN A 14 8.94 -8.14 -9.96
N ASN A 15 8.13 -7.28 -9.33
CA ASN A 15 7.60 -7.52 -7.98
C ASN A 15 6.77 -8.81 -7.91
N ALA A 16 5.96 -9.10 -8.94
CA ALA A 16 5.12 -10.30 -8.97
C ALA A 16 5.95 -11.59 -9.14
N THR A 17 6.92 -11.57 -10.05
CA THR A 17 7.82 -12.69 -10.32
C THR A 17 8.65 -13.04 -9.09
N ILE A 18 9.24 -12.04 -8.42
CA ILE A 18 10.00 -12.25 -7.18
C ILE A 18 9.09 -12.81 -6.08
N THR A 19 7.87 -12.30 -5.95
CA THR A 19 6.89 -12.81 -4.98
C THR A 19 6.59 -14.30 -5.23
N LYS A 20 6.40 -14.69 -6.49
CA LYS A 20 6.10 -16.08 -6.87
C LYS A 20 7.28 -17.02 -6.65
N ILE A 21 8.49 -16.62 -7.05
CA ILE A 21 9.70 -17.46 -6.92
C ILE A 21 10.13 -17.58 -5.46
N SER A 22 10.01 -16.51 -4.66
CA SER A 22 10.41 -16.51 -3.25
C SER A 22 9.35 -17.07 -2.29
N GLY A 23 8.16 -17.45 -2.77
CA GLY A 23 7.05 -17.82 -1.89
C GLY A 23 6.64 -16.68 -0.94
N ALA A 24 6.66 -15.44 -1.43
CA ALA A 24 6.42 -14.20 -0.68
C ALA A 24 7.42 -13.90 0.45
N ARG A 25 8.59 -14.56 0.50
CA ARG A 25 9.63 -14.33 1.52
C ARG A 25 10.51 -13.11 1.24
N ILE A 26 10.65 -12.72 -0.03
CA ILE A 26 11.53 -11.61 -0.44
C ILE A 26 10.68 -10.52 -1.09
N ARG A 27 10.56 -9.36 -0.42
CA ARG A 27 9.90 -8.15 -0.94
C ARG A 27 10.55 -6.90 -0.35
N THR A 28 11.09 -6.03 -1.19
CA THR A 28 11.83 -4.82 -0.78
C THR A 28 10.96 -3.54 -0.78
N THR A 29 9.71 -3.61 -1.23
CA THR A 29 8.81 -2.45 -1.37
C THR A 29 7.52 -2.63 -0.57
N HIS A 30 7.18 -1.66 0.28
CA HIS A 30 6.01 -1.74 1.18
C HIS A 30 4.70 -1.49 0.41
N LEU A 31 4.54 -0.30 -0.18
CA LEU A 31 3.29 0.07 -0.87
C LEU A 31 3.09 -0.66 -2.20
N THR A 32 4.05 -0.55 -3.12
CA THR A 32 3.92 -1.14 -4.46
C THR A 32 3.85 -2.67 -4.40
N GLY A 33 4.52 -3.27 -3.41
CA GLY A 33 4.39 -4.70 -3.15
C GLY A 33 3.01 -5.12 -2.62
N MET A 34 2.37 -4.34 -1.75
CA MET A 34 0.96 -4.57 -1.36
C MET A 34 0.02 -4.47 -2.57
N ILE A 35 0.22 -3.47 -3.45
CA ILE A 35 -0.57 -3.33 -4.68
C ILE A 35 -0.36 -4.54 -5.61
N THR A 36 0.88 -4.99 -5.79
CA THR A 36 1.17 -6.20 -6.58
C THR A 36 0.48 -7.43 -6.01
N ASP A 37 0.44 -7.59 -4.69
CA ASP A 37 -0.22 -8.71 -4.03
C ASP A 37 -1.73 -8.71 -4.18
N VAL A 38 -2.37 -7.54 -4.07
CA VAL A 38 -3.77 -7.36 -4.44
C VAL A 38 -3.98 -7.79 -5.89
N GLY A 39 -3.11 -7.34 -6.80
CA GLY A 39 -3.16 -7.72 -8.22
C GLY A 39 -3.03 -9.23 -8.46
N ILE A 40 -2.15 -9.92 -7.75
CA ILE A 40 -1.99 -11.37 -7.83
C ILE A 40 -3.27 -12.09 -7.40
N GLU A 41 -3.86 -11.72 -6.25
CA GLU A 41 -5.07 -12.37 -5.75
C GLU A 41 -6.29 -12.07 -6.64
N LEU A 42 -6.44 -10.84 -7.13
CA LEU A 42 -7.46 -10.48 -8.11
C LEU A 42 -7.27 -11.23 -9.44
N GLY A 43 -6.02 -11.42 -9.86
CA GLY A 43 -5.68 -12.22 -11.04
C GLY A 43 -6.10 -13.69 -10.91
N LYS A 44 -5.90 -14.30 -9.73
CA LYS A 44 -6.39 -15.66 -9.44
C LYS A 44 -7.92 -15.73 -9.46
N LEU A 45 -8.61 -14.73 -8.91
CA LEU A 45 -10.08 -14.64 -8.96
C LEU A 45 -10.59 -14.56 -10.40
N ALA A 46 -9.98 -13.72 -11.24
CA ALA A 46 -10.32 -13.58 -12.65
C ALA A 46 -10.02 -14.87 -13.43
N TYR A 47 -8.85 -15.47 -13.19
CA TYR A 47 -8.47 -16.74 -13.81
C TYR A 47 -9.42 -17.87 -13.41
N GLY A 48 -9.89 -17.92 -12.16
CA GLY A 48 -10.88 -18.91 -11.72
C GLY A 48 -12.20 -18.84 -12.49
N ARG A 49 -12.57 -17.69 -13.06
CA ARG A 49 -13.72 -17.59 -13.98
C ARG A 49 -13.38 -18.19 -15.34
N LEU A 50 -12.22 -17.88 -15.89
CA LEU A 50 -11.76 -18.39 -17.20
C LEU A 50 -11.46 -19.90 -17.17
N ALA A 51 -10.82 -20.40 -16.11
CA ALA A 51 -10.50 -21.81 -15.93
C ALA A 51 -11.74 -22.70 -15.92
N ARG A 52 -12.86 -22.22 -15.35
CA ARG A 52 -14.16 -22.89 -15.43
C ARG A 52 -14.69 -23.02 -16.85
N PHE A 53 -14.46 -22.02 -17.71
CA PHE A 53 -14.84 -22.09 -19.13
C PHE A 53 -13.92 -23.04 -19.92
N LEU A 54 -12.65 -23.18 -19.52
CA LEU A 54 -11.65 -23.98 -20.22
C LEU A 54 -11.44 -25.38 -19.63
N ASN A 55 -12.28 -25.82 -18.69
CA ASN A 55 -12.12 -27.08 -17.93
C ASN A 55 -10.74 -27.26 -17.29
N HIS A 56 -10.09 -26.17 -16.89
CA HIS A 56 -8.78 -26.18 -16.24
C HIS A 56 -8.95 -26.13 -14.71
N PRO A 57 -8.07 -26.77 -13.92
CA PRO A 57 -8.10 -26.63 -12.46
C PRO A 57 -7.97 -25.14 -12.03
N PRO A 58 -8.88 -24.63 -11.19
CA PRO A 58 -8.85 -23.24 -10.74
C PRO A 58 -7.71 -22.99 -9.75
N LEU A 59 -7.17 -21.78 -9.77
CA LEU A 59 -6.25 -21.32 -8.72
C LEU A 59 -7.05 -20.72 -7.56
N ALA A 60 -6.87 -21.25 -6.34
CA ALA A 60 -7.52 -20.72 -5.15
C ALA A 60 -6.93 -19.36 -4.76
N PRO A 61 -7.74 -18.29 -4.72
CA PRO A 61 -7.33 -16.98 -4.20
C PRO A 61 -7.37 -16.97 -2.67
N ASP A 62 -6.48 -16.18 -2.07
CA ASP A 62 -6.45 -15.92 -0.63
C ASP A 62 -7.34 -14.71 -0.30
N SER A 63 -8.61 -15.00 0.01
CA SER A 63 -9.61 -13.98 0.35
C SER A 63 -9.29 -13.25 1.65
N ARG A 64 -8.62 -13.91 2.60
CA ARG A 64 -8.21 -13.30 3.87
C ARG A 64 -7.12 -12.26 3.63
N LYS A 65 -6.13 -12.60 2.82
CA LYS A 65 -5.08 -11.65 2.40
C LYS A 65 -5.68 -10.43 1.70
N LEU A 66 -6.62 -10.65 0.79
CA LEU A 66 -7.30 -9.56 0.08
C LEU A 66 -8.09 -8.65 1.04
N GLY A 67 -8.80 -9.24 2.01
CA GLY A 67 -9.55 -8.51 3.03
C GLY A 67 -8.69 -7.61 3.92
N ILE A 68 -7.40 -7.90 4.08
CA ILE A 68 -6.46 -7.05 4.83
C ILE A 68 -5.81 -6.01 3.92
N LEU A 69 -5.32 -6.41 2.75
CA LEU A 69 -4.56 -5.50 1.87
C LEU A 69 -5.45 -4.43 1.23
N LEU A 70 -6.68 -4.78 0.84
CA LEU A 70 -7.57 -3.85 0.15
C LEU A 70 -7.93 -2.62 0.98
N PRO A 71 -8.33 -2.72 2.27
CA PRO A 71 -8.58 -1.53 3.09
C PRO A 71 -7.30 -0.74 3.38
N ILE A 72 -6.14 -1.38 3.56
CA ILE A 72 -4.85 -0.66 3.78
C ILE A 72 -4.51 0.20 2.56
N VAL A 73 -4.53 -0.41 1.37
CA VAL A 73 -4.28 0.28 0.10
C VAL A 73 -5.33 1.37 -0.12
N GLY A 74 -6.61 1.06 0.14
CA GLY A 74 -7.71 2.00 0.02
C GLY A 74 -7.56 3.24 0.92
N MET A 75 -7.24 3.04 2.20
CA MET A 75 -7.01 4.15 3.14
C MET A 75 -5.79 4.99 2.77
N PHE A 76 -4.72 4.36 2.28
CA PHE A 76 -3.56 5.09 1.77
C PHE A 76 -3.93 6.01 0.58
N PHE A 77 -4.62 5.46 -0.42
CA PHE A 77 -5.06 6.23 -1.58
C PHE A 77 -6.05 7.34 -1.21
N LEU A 78 -7.01 7.02 -0.34
CA LEU A 78 -8.00 7.99 0.13
C LEU A 78 -7.32 9.12 0.92
N GLY A 79 -6.41 8.80 1.84
CA GLY A 79 -5.62 9.80 2.58
C GLY A 79 -4.77 10.67 1.65
N GLY A 80 -4.12 10.07 0.64
CA GLY A 80 -3.36 10.81 -0.38
C GLY A 80 -4.24 11.73 -1.22
N LEU A 81 -5.41 11.26 -1.66
CA LEU A 81 -6.38 12.05 -2.43
C LEU A 81 -6.93 13.21 -1.60
N VAL A 82 -7.37 12.94 -0.37
CA VAL A 82 -7.83 13.96 0.57
C VAL A 82 -6.71 14.96 0.85
N GLY A 83 -5.46 14.52 0.99
CA GLY A 83 -4.29 15.38 1.13
C GLY A 83 -4.07 16.30 -0.06
N ALA A 84 -4.06 15.76 -1.27
CA ALA A 84 -3.85 16.52 -2.50
C ALA A 84 -4.99 17.52 -2.74
N LEU A 85 -6.25 17.09 -2.58
CA LEU A 85 -7.42 17.95 -2.73
C LEU A 85 -7.49 19.01 -1.63
N GLY A 86 -7.21 18.65 -0.38
CA GLY A 86 -7.17 19.56 0.76
C GLY A 86 -6.12 20.65 0.56
N PHE A 87 -4.92 20.28 0.13
CA PHE A 87 -3.85 21.23 -0.18
C PHE A 87 -4.21 22.12 -1.39
N LYS A 88 -4.89 21.57 -2.40
CA LYS A 88 -5.34 22.36 -3.57
C LYS A 88 -6.34 23.45 -3.18
N HIS A 89 -7.27 23.18 -2.26
CA HIS A 89 -8.36 24.12 -1.93
C HIS A 89 -8.01 25.07 -0.77
N ILE A 90 -7.27 24.59 0.23
CA ILE A 90 -7.03 25.31 1.50
C ILE A 90 -5.54 25.72 1.62
N GLY A 91 -4.70 25.31 0.68
CA GLY A 91 -3.26 25.63 0.67
C GLY A 91 -2.53 25.03 1.87
N HIS A 92 -1.50 25.73 2.33
CA HIS A 92 -0.69 25.28 3.47
C HIS A 92 -1.47 25.12 4.77
N ALA A 93 -2.61 25.80 4.95
CA ALA A 93 -3.42 25.65 6.16
C ALA A 93 -3.96 24.22 6.34
N PHE A 94 -4.06 23.44 5.26
CA PHE A 94 -4.44 22.02 5.33
C PHE A 94 -3.42 21.15 6.10
N SER A 95 -2.17 21.59 6.26
CA SER A 95 -1.17 20.84 7.05
C SER A 95 -1.28 21.09 8.55
N LEU A 96 -2.02 22.12 8.99
CA LEU A 96 -2.14 22.49 10.41
C LEU A 96 -2.68 21.36 11.30
N PRO A 97 -3.76 20.62 10.91
CA PRO A 97 -4.25 19.51 11.73
C PRO A 97 -3.20 18.39 11.89
N LEU A 98 -2.46 18.10 10.81
CA LEU A 98 -1.41 17.08 10.84
C LEU A 98 -0.22 17.55 11.70
N ALA A 99 0.17 18.82 11.61
CA ALA A 99 1.20 19.40 12.45
C ALA A 99 0.80 19.39 13.93
N ALA A 100 -0.45 19.73 14.24
CA ALA A 100 -0.99 19.67 15.60
C ALA A 100 -0.98 18.23 16.15
N LEU A 101 -1.40 17.25 15.34
CA LEU A 101 -1.33 15.84 15.72
C LEU A 101 0.11 15.39 16.03
N LEU A 102 1.06 15.74 15.16
CA LEU A 102 2.48 15.43 15.36
C LEU A 102 3.04 16.08 16.63
N LEU A 103 2.66 17.33 16.92
CA LEU A 103 3.05 18.01 18.16
C LEU A 103 2.49 17.32 19.40
N VAL A 104 1.23 16.88 19.37
CA VAL A 104 0.62 16.10 20.47
C VAL A 104 1.38 14.80 20.69
N VAL A 105 1.68 14.06 19.62
CA VAL A 105 2.44 12.80 19.69
C VAL A 105 3.87 13.02 20.21
N ALA A 106 4.52 14.12 19.82
CA ALA A 106 5.87 14.48 20.25
C ALA A 106 5.91 15.08 21.67
N SER A 107 4.79 15.59 22.20
CA SER A 107 4.74 16.30 23.48
C SER A 107 5.38 15.58 24.68
N PRO A 108 5.32 14.24 24.83
CA PRO A 108 5.99 13.56 25.94
C PRO A 108 7.52 13.60 25.83
N GLN A 109 8.07 13.70 24.63
CA GLN A 109 9.52 13.73 24.35
C GLN A 109 10.13 15.11 24.62
N LEU A 110 9.29 16.15 24.63
CA LEU A 110 9.67 17.53 24.96
C LEU A 110 9.75 17.79 26.47
N ARG A 111 9.35 16.82 27.31
CA ARG A 111 9.47 16.95 28.77
C ARG A 111 10.95 16.96 29.17
N PRO A 112 11.42 17.97 29.92
CA PRO A 112 12.78 17.99 30.44
C PRO A 112 13.08 16.71 31.22
N ARG A 113 14.18 16.02 30.89
CA ARG A 113 14.63 14.89 31.70
C ARG A 113 14.99 15.42 33.10
N PRO A 114 14.47 14.84 34.19
CA PRO A 114 14.89 15.23 35.53
C PRO A 114 16.40 14.97 35.64
N SER A 115 17.16 16.01 36.02
CA SER A 115 18.59 15.85 36.31
C SER A 115 18.75 14.92 37.52
N PRO A 116 19.69 13.96 37.48
CA PRO A 116 19.99 13.16 38.65
C PRO A 116 20.44 14.10 39.76
N ALA A 117 19.74 14.06 40.90
CA ALA A 117 20.13 14.78 42.10
C ALA A 117 21.53 14.33 42.51
N ALA A 118 22.45 15.30 42.63
CA ALA A 118 23.78 15.11 43.19
C ALA A 118 23.73 15.05 44.73
#